data_AF-A0A9E7HIF2-F1
#
_entry.id   AF-A0A9E7HIF2-F1
#
_cell.length_a   1.000
_cell.length_b   1.000
_cell.length_c   1.000
_cell.angle_alpha   90.00
_cell.angle_beta   90.00
_cell.angle_gamma   90.00
#
_symmetry.space_group_name_H-M   'P 1'
#
loop_
_entity.id
_entity.type
_entity.pdbx_description
1 polymer ?
#
loop_
_entity_poly.entity_id
_entity_poly.type
_entity_poly.pdbx_seq_one_letter_code
_entity_poly.pdbx_strand_id
1 'polypeptide(L)'
;MQHDSNLVMYTSDGHDVVWQSYTRREQGNYALVLQRDRNLVICGPVLWATSTIVLAAAGVVVTQKSTSAVGKPKNKSISIHGE
;
A
#
# COMPACT_ATOMS: atom_id res chain seq x y z
N MET A 1 15.60 3.01 -7.74
CA MET A 1 14.60 3.37 -8.76
C MET A 1 14.38 4.87 -8.72
N GLN A 2 14.29 5.53 -9.86
CA GLN A 2 14.07 6.98 -9.96
C GLN A 2 12.60 7.33 -9.68
N HIS A 3 12.32 8.61 -9.46
CA HIS A 3 10.99 9.14 -9.15
C HIS A 3 10.05 9.20 -10.37
N ASP A 4 10.51 8.82 -11.56
CA ASP A 4 9.76 8.82 -12.81
C ASP A 4 9.49 7.40 -13.33
N SER A 5 9.43 6.41 -12.43
CA SER A 5 9.25 4.97 -12.69
C SER A 5 10.40 4.27 -13.42
N ASN A 6 11.47 4.97 -13.74
CA ASN A 6 12.62 4.35 -14.40
C ASN A 6 13.49 3.60 -13.37
N LEU A 7 13.65 2.30 -13.55
CA LEU A 7 14.61 1.53 -12.78
C LEU A 7 15.95 1.59 -13.52
N VAL A 8 16.91 2.28 -12.91
CA VAL A 8 18.26 2.46 -13.46
C VAL A 8 19.27 1.75 -12.57
N MET A 9 20.15 0.97 -13.19
CA MET A 9 21.34 0.42 -12.55
C MET A 9 22.53 1.27 -12.96
N TYR A 10 23.23 1.76 -11.94
CA TYR A 10 24.45 2.53 -12.12
C TYR A 10 25.68 1.67 -11.80
N THR A 11 26.82 2.09 -12.31
CA THR A 11 28.13 1.69 -11.80
C THR A 11 28.24 2.03 -10.30
N SER A 12 29.19 1.40 -9.61
CA SER A 12 29.35 1.59 -8.16
C SER A 12 29.70 3.01 -7.75
N ASP A 13 30.31 3.80 -8.64
CA ASP A 13 30.59 5.23 -8.46
C ASP A 13 29.40 6.13 -8.80
N GLY A 14 28.30 5.58 -9.33
CA GLY A 14 27.06 6.29 -9.64
C GLY A 14 27.11 7.14 -10.91
N HIS A 15 28.20 7.12 -11.67
CA HIS A 15 28.39 8.01 -12.81
C HIS A 15 27.82 7.47 -14.12
N ASP A 16 27.97 6.16 -14.36
CA ASP A 16 27.55 5.55 -15.61
C ASP A 16 26.31 4.69 -15.43
N VAL A 17 25.41 4.75 -16.42
CA VAL A 17 24.25 3.87 -16.51
C VAL A 17 24.68 2.55 -17.14
N VAL A 18 24.56 1.46 -16.39
CA VAL A 18 24.82 0.10 -16.88
C VAL A 18 23.59 -0.45 -17.61
N TRP A 19 22.39 -0.16 -17.09
CA TRP A 19 21.13 -0.61 -17.66
C TRP A 19 19.96 0.24 -17.17
N GLN A 20 18.87 0.29 -17.95
CA GLN A 20 17.62 0.89 -17.54
C GLN A 20 16.38 0.18 -18.11
N SER A 21 15.24 0.32 -17.42
CA SER A 21 13.96 -0.28 -17.84
C SER A 21 13.25 0.47 -18.96
N TYR A 22 13.66 1.72 -19.26
CA TYR A 22 13.02 2.59 -20.26
C TYR A 22 11.53 2.86 -19.99
N THR A 23 11.12 2.84 -18.72
CA THR A 23 9.70 2.96 -18.32
C THR A 23 9.26 4.36 -17.99
N ARG A 24 10.11 5.38 -18.20
CA ARG A 24 9.90 6.77 -17.75
C ARG A 24 8.45 7.29 -17.93
N ARG A 25 7.87 7.78 -16.83
CA ARG A 25 6.53 8.39 -16.72
C ARG A 25 6.62 9.73 -15.98
N GLU A 26 5.49 10.33 -15.62
CA GLU A 26 5.46 11.48 -14.73
C GLU A 26 6.11 11.18 -13.36
N GLN A 27 6.52 12.24 -12.67
CA GLN A 27 7.06 12.11 -11.32
C GLN A 27 5.99 11.58 -10.36
N GLY A 28 6.38 10.64 -9.51
CA GLY A 28 5.47 10.05 -8.54
C GLY A 28 6.14 8.99 -7.66
N ASN A 29 5.34 8.45 -6.74
CA ASN A 29 5.75 7.36 -5.90
C ASN A 29 5.49 6.03 -6.62
N TYR A 30 6.57 5.37 -7.01
CA TYR A 30 6.54 4.05 -7.62
C TYR A 30 7.11 3.01 -6.65
N ALA A 31 6.75 1.75 -6.82
CA ALA A 31 7.32 0.61 -6.11
C ALA A 31 7.77 -0.48 -7.08
N LEU A 32 8.89 -1.15 -6.77
CA LEU A 32 9.32 -2.37 -7.44
C LEU A 32 8.89 -3.56 -6.59
N VAL A 33 8.06 -4.45 -7.15
CA VAL A 33 7.42 -5.55 -6.43
C VAL A 33 7.75 -6.87 -7.11
N LEU A 34 8.34 -7.81 -6.35
CA LEU A 34 8.44 -9.20 -6.76
C LEU A 34 7.14 -9.91 -6.39
N GLN A 35 6.40 -10.34 -7.42
CA GLN A 35 5.14 -11.05 -7.27
C GLN A 35 5.37 -12.56 -7.06
N ARG A 36 4.36 -13.28 -6.56
CA ARG A 36 4.46 -14.73 -6.26
C ARG A 36 4.70 -15.59 -7.50
N ASP A 37 4.31 -15.11 -8.67
CA ASP A 37 4.51 -15.76 -9.97
C ASP A 37 5.94 -15.59 -10.51
N ARG A 38 6.83 -14.93 -9.74
CA ARG A 38 8.21 -14.59 -10.08
C ARG A 38 8.33 -13.49 -11.14
N ASN A 39 7.26 -12.71 -11.34
CA ASN A 39 7.33 -11.49 -12.14
C ASN A 39 7.77 -10.30 -11.29
N LEU A 40 8.66 -9.47 -11.84
CA LEU A 40 9.13 -8.24 -11.21
C LEU A 40 8.43 -7.05 -11.87
N VAL A 41 7.62 -6.32 -11.09
CA VAL A 41 6.72 -5.29 -11.63
C VAL A 41 7.02 -3.94 -11.00
N ILE A 42 6.98 -2.88 -11.82
CA ILE A 42 6.98 -1.49 -11.37
C ILE A 42 5.52 -1.02 -11.28
N CYS A 43 5.06 -0.66 -10.09
CA CYS A 43 3.69 -0.20 -9.84
C CYS A 43 3.67 1.29 -9.43
N GLY A 44 2.74 2.06 -9.97
CA GLY A 44 2.50 3.46 -9.60
C GLY A 44 2.04 4.32 -10.79
N PRO A 45 1.84 5.64 -10.57
CA PRO A 45 1.91 6.31 -9.27
C PRO A 45 0.75 5.89 -8.35
N VAL A 46 0.93 6.01 -7.04
CA VAL A 46 -0.14 5.74 -6.06
C VAL A 46 -1.28 6.73 -6.26
N LEU A 47 -2.46 6.24 -6.63
CA LEU A 47 -3.64 7.08 -6.88
C LEU A 47 -4.47 7.35 -5.61
N TRP A 48 -4.46 6.42 -4.64
CA TRP A 48 -5.22 6.53 -3.41
C TRP A 48 -4.49 5.85 -2.24
N ALA A 49 -4.61 6.45 -1.06
CA ALA A 49 -4.14 5.88 0.19
C ALA A 49 -5.08 6.27 1.33
N THR A 50 -5.24 5.38 2.31
CA THR A 50 -5.98 5.67 3.56
C THR A 50 -5.22 6.62 4.49
N SER A 51 -3.94 6.87 4.22
CA SER A 51 -3.03 7.60 5.12
C SER A 51 -2.98 7.04 6.53
N THR A 52 -3.15 5.71 6.68
CA THR A 52 -3.06 5.04 7.99
C THR A 52 -1.59 4.82 8.37
N ILE A 53 -0.84 5.90 8.54
CA ILE A 53 0.52 5.84 9.07
C ILE A 53 0.41 5.62 10.58
N VAL A 54 0.76 4.41 11.03
CA VAL A 54 0.88 4.13 12.46
C VAL A 54 2.32 4.39 12.88
N LEU A 55 2.62 5.63 13.28
CA LEU A 55 3.86 5.96 14.00
C LEU A 55 3.78 5.28 15.37
N ALA A 56 4.42 4.11 15.52
CA ALA A 56 4.48 3.32 16.74
C ALA A 56 3.13 3.21 17.49
N ALA A 57 2.36 2.18 17.14
CA ALA A 57 1.05 1.91 17.73
C ALA A 57 1.09 1.93 19.27
N ALA A 58 0.56 2.97 19.90
CA ALA A 58 -0.01 2.82 21.23
C ALA A 58 -1.20 1.87 21.06
N GLY A 59 -1.08 0.66 21.59
CA GLY A 59 -2.05 -0.42 21.41
C GLY A 59 -3.47 0.06 21.69
N VAL A 60 -4.34 0.00 20.68
CA VAL A 60 -5.76 0.22 20.87
C VAL A 60 -6.33 -1.06 21.48
N VAL A 61 -6.62 -1.02 22.78
CA VAL A 61 -7.36 -2.08 23.47
C VAL A 61 -8.85 -1.82 23.25
N VAL A 62 -9.49 -2.61 22.38
CA VAL A 62 -10.96 -2.66 22.30
C VAL A 62 -11.45 -3.71 23.30
N THR A 63 -11.98 -3.27 24.44
CA THR A 63 -12.65 -4.19 25.38
C THR A 63 -14.13 -4.24 25.05
N GLN A 64 -14.61 -5.36 24.51
CA GLN A 64 -16.05 -5.62 24.42
C GLN A 64 -16.55 -6.10 25.78
N LYS A 65 -17.23 -5.24 26.54
CA LYS A 65 -17.98 -5.68 27.73
C LYS A 65 -19.31 -6.27 27.28
N SER A 66 -19.32 -7.58 27.04
CA SER A 66 -20.55 -8.35 26.89
C SER A 66 -21.15 -8.59 28.29
N THR A 67 -21.92 -7.63 28.82
CA THR A 67 -22.85 -7.96 29.91
C THR A 67 -24.18 -8.38 29.29
N SER A 68 -24.41 -9.70 29.27
CA SER A 68 -25.72 -10.28 29.00
C SER A 68 -26.69 -9.87 30.11
N ALA A 69 -27.38 -8.75 29.95
CA ALA A 69 -28.63 -8.47 30.64
C ALA A 69 -29.77 -8.78 29.67
N VAL A 70 -30.65 -9.69 30.09
CA VAL A 70 -31.79 -10.21 29.32
C VAL A 70 -32.62 -9.07 28.72
N GLY A 71 -32.60 -8.94 27.40
CA GLY A 71 -33.44 -8.05 26.60
C GLY A 71 -33.24 -8.34 25.12
N LYS A 72 -34.30 -8.67 24.38
CA LYS A 72 -34.24 -9.16 22.98
C LYS A 72 -33.40 -8.23 22.07
N PRO A 73 -32.39 -8.73 21.35
CA PRO A 73 -31.68 -7.93 20.37
C PRO A 73 -32.58 -7.63 19.17
N LYS A 74 -32.76 -6.34 18.85
CA LYS A 74 -33.25 -5.91 17.53
C LYS A 74 -32.02 -5.67 16.65
N ASN A 75 -31.69 -6.64 15.81
CA ASN A 75 -30.65 -6.47 14.80
C ASN A 75 -31.17 -5.49 13.73
N LYS A 76 -30.62 -4.28 13.69
CA LYS A 76 -30.68 -3.43 12.50
C LYS A 76 -29.51 -3.82 11.59
N SER A 77 -29.81 -4.54 10.52
CA SER A 77 -28.87 -4.79 9.44
C SER A 77 -28.63 -3.49 8.68
N ILE A 78 -27.38 -3.03 8.60
CA ILE A 78 -26.97 -1.97 7.69
C ILE A 78 -26.39 -2.66 6.46
N SER A 79 -27.10 -2.57 5.33
CA SER A 79 -26.59 -3.01 4.02
C SER A 79 -25.93 -1.83 3.33
N ILE A 80 -24.67 -1.99 2.93
CA ILE A 80 -23.98 -1.03 2.06
C ILE A 80 -23.88 -1.72 0.69
N HIS A 81 -24.63 -1.24 -0.29
CA HIS A 81 -24.49 -1.67 -1.67
C HIS A 81 -23.39 -0.83 -2.33
N GLY A 82 -22.32 -1.49 -2.77
CA GLY A 82 -21.44 -0.93 -3.79
C GLY A 82 -22.00 -1.30 -5.15
N GLU A 83 -22.14 -0.31 -6.03
CA GLU A 83 -22.27 -0.54 -7.48
C GLU A 83 -20.92 -0.95 -8.07
#